data_AF-A0A2E9NT88-F1
#
_entry.id   AF-A0A2E9NT88-F1
#
_cell.length_a   1.000
_cell.length_b   1.000
_cell.length_c   1.000
_cell.angle_alpha   90.00
_cell.angle_beta   90.00
_cell.angle_gamma   90.00
#
_symmetry.space_group_name_H-M   'P 1'
#
loop_
_entity.id
_entity.type
_entity.pdbx_description
1 polymer ?
#
loop_
_entity_poly.entity_id
_entity_poly.type
_entity_poly.pdbx_seq_one_letter_code
_entity_poly.pdbx_strand_id
1 'polypeptide(L)'
;MMRREILGNFKQLPVSGEYVHRRVYDVTKKYGKDNFFIINTVGSKYIQKLFNIKIFLDRWATKIGFLPTNFSDKFMQKISWFLPNQIPSRLEKYREDYEHHWILEMSDEGIDEARDYLISFFKNHDGAFIECSEKEGDRAMLLRFLAAGAISRYHICEEEKLGAMISIDVALRRNEWEWFKNSIDDNSSVVDKFCYGHFFCHVLHQNYILAKGVDARAVKKVILDELIARGAEYPAEHNVGHEYRAGDTLHRHYLDLDPTNTFNPGIGQTSKNKNWG
;
A
#
# COMPACT_ATOMS: atom_id res chain seq x y z
N MET A 1 -16.71 -12.77 -2.32
CA MET A 1 -18.10 -13.01 -1.87
C MET A 1 -18.55 -11.97 -0.84
N MET A 2 -17.96 -11.91 0.36
CA MET A 2 -18.38 -10.97 1.43
C MET A 2 -18.49 -9.50 1.00
N ARG A 3 -17.51 -8.95 0.28
CA ARG A 3 -17.55 -7.58 -0.26
C ARG A 3 -18.85 -7.27 -1.00
N ARG A 4 -19.30 -8.18 -1.87
CA ARG A 4 -20.50 -7.98 -2.70
C ARG A 4 -21.77 -8.07 -1.87
N GLU A 5 -21.78 -8.97 -0.89
CA GLU A 5 -22.90 -9.15 0.04
C GLU A 5 -23.12 -7.89 0.88
N ILE A 6 -22.05 -7.38 1.50
CA ILE A 6 -22.10 -6.15 2.29
C ILE A 6 -22.53 -4.96 1.42
N LEU A 7 -21.93 -4.76 0.24
CA LEU A 7 -22.30 -3.64 -0.63
C LEU A 7 -23.69 -3.73 -1.26
N GLY A 8 -24.23 -4.94 -1.41
CA GLY A 8 -25.50 -5.18 -2.11
C GLY A 8 -26.70 -5.29 -1.18
N ASN A 9 -26.50 -5.82 0.03
CA ASN A 9 -27.58 -6.30 0.88
C ASN A 9 -27.59 -5.69 2.29
N PHE A 10 -26.49 -5.11 2.77
CA PHE A 10 -26.52 -4.43 4.07
C PHE A 10 -27.34 -3.15 3.99
N LYS A 11 -27.99 -2.82 5.10
CA LYS A 11 -28.66 -1.54 5.28
C LYS A 11 -27.66 -0.43 5.57
N GLN A 12 -26.62 -0.74 6.35
CA GLN A 12 -25.59 0.23 6.72
C GLN A 12 -24.31 -0.02 5.92
N LEU A 13 -23.85 1.02 5.23
CA LEU A 13 -22.55 0.95 4.57
C LEU A 13 -21.43 0.98 5.61
N PRO A 14 -20.35 0.22 5.39
CA PRO A 14 -19.14 0.29 6.19
C PRO A 14 -18.52 1.69 6.17
N VAL A 15 -17.90 2.07 7.28
CA VAL A 15 -17.06 3.28 7.37
C VAL A 15 -15.79 3.08 6.54
N SER A 16 -15.15 1.92 6.70
CA SER A 16 -13.95 1.56 5.95
C SER A 16 -13.82 0.04 5.79
N GLY A 17 -12.95 -0.40 4.88
CA GLY A 17 -12.74 -1.81 4.58
C GLY A 17 -11.37 -2.05 3.98
N GLU A 18 -10.36 -2.10 4.84
CA GLU A 18 -8.96 -2.12 4.44
C GLU A 18 -8.40 -3.54 4.32
N TYR A 19 -7.92 -3.89 3.14
CA TYR A 19 -7.28 -5.16 2.88
C TYR A 19 -5.77 -5.09 3.18
N VAL A 20 -5.25 -6.13 3.84
CA VAL A 20 -3.82 -6.31 4.12
C VAL A 20 -3.44 -7.78 3.93
N HIS A 21 -2.56 -8.06 2.98
CA HIS A 21 -1.95 -9.38 2.83
C HIS A 21 -0.93 -9.67 3.95
N ARG A 22 -0.78 -10.93 4.38
CA ARG A 22 0.19 -11.38 5.40
C ARG A 22 1.60 -10.86 5.15
N ARG A 23 2.07 -10.84 3.89
CA ARG A 23 3.42 -10.35 3.56
C ARG A 23 3.57 -8.86 3.83
N VAL A 24 2.51 -8.06 3.58
CA VAL A 24 2.46 -6.64 3.94
C VAL A 24 2.49 -6.47 5.45
N TYR A 25 1.74 -7.29 6.18
CA TYR A 25 1.75 -7.28 7.65
C TYR A 25 3.16 -7.52 8.19
N ASP A 26 3.85 -8.54 7.71
CA ASP A 26 5.20 -8.91 8.18
C ASP A 26 6.22 -7.81 7.95
N VAL A 27 6.23 -7.26 6.73
CA VAL A 27 7.14 -6.18 6.37
C VAL A 27 6.81 -4.93 7.17
N THR A 28 5.53 -4.63 7.38
CA THR A 28 5.13 -3.44 8.14
C THR A 28 5.47 -3.56 9.62
N LYS A 29 5.24 -4.73 10.21
CA LYS A 29 5.66 -5.05 11.58
C LYS A 29 7.17 -4.87 11.78
N LYS A 30 7.98 -5.30 10.80
CA LYS A 30 9.45 -5.30 10.93
C LYS A 30 10.08 -3.95 10.55
N TYR A 31 9.66 -3.36 9.44
CA TYR A 31 10.28 -2.16 8.86
C TYR A 31 9.53 -0.86 9.18
N GLY A 32 8.33 -0.94 9.75
CA GLY A 32 7.58 0.23 10.26
C GLY A 32 7.61 0.41 11.78
N LYS A 33 8.36 -0.43 12.50
CA LYS A 33 8.28 -0.58 13.97
C LYS A 33 8.60 0.67 14.79
N ASP A 34 9.58 1.45 14.36
CA ASP A 34 9.91 2.77 14.90
C ASP A 34 8.75 3.77 14.70
N ASN A 35 8.16 3.82 13.50
CA ASN A 35 7.01 4.67 13.22
C ASN A 35 5.83 4.28 14.09
N PHE A 36 5.55 2.98 14.26
CA PHE A 36 4.57 2.54 15.24
C PHE A 36 4.90 3.07 16.63
N PHE A 37 6.11 2.85 17.13
CA PHE A 37 6.49 3.26 18.47
C PHE A 37 6.33 4.78 18.68
N ILE A 38 6.80 5.59 17.73
CA ILE A 38 6.72 7.04 17.76
C ILE A 38 5.26 7.51 17.76
N ILE A 39 4.44 7.00 16.84
CA ILE A 39 3.04 7.41 16.71
C ILE A 39 2.27 7.08 17.98
N ASN A 40 2.52 5.91 18.55
CA ASN A 40 1.83 5.46 19.75
C ASN A 40 2.32 6.13 21.04
N THR A 41 3.58 6.53 21.11
CA THR A 41 4.16 7.11 22.35
C THR A 41 4.10 8.63 22.35
N VAL A 42 4.31 9.26 21.19
CA VAL A 42 4.52 10.71 21.05
C VAL A 42 3.39 11.38 20.25
N GLY A 43 2.65 10.61 19.45
CA GLY A 43 1.57 11.10 18.58
C GLY A 43 2.04 11.45 17.17
N SER A 44 1.09 11.41 16.22
CA SER A 44 1.34 11.60 14.78
C SER A 44 1.86 13.00 14.40
N LYS A 45 1.62 14.01 15.24
CA LYS A 45 2.03 15.41 14.99
C LYS A 45 3.54 15.62 14.83
N TYR A 46 4.37 14.69 15.28
CA TYR A 46 5.83 14.78 15.18
C TYR A 46 6.44 14.04 13.98
N ILE A 47 5.63 13.26 13.24
CA ILE A 47 6.09 12.50 12.08
C ILE A 47 6.78 13.43 11.06
N GLN A 48 6.19 14.58 10.75
CA GLN A 48 6.76 15.50 9.76
C GLN A 48 8.11 16.07 10.19
N LYS A 49 8.29 16.36 11.50
CA LYS A 49 9.58 16.83 12.03
C LYS A 49 10.65 15.75 11.90
N LEU A 50 10.30 14.50 12.17
CA LEU A 50 11.20 13.35 12.02
C LEU A 50 11.60 13.13 10.55
N PHE A 51 10.67 13.29 9.61
CA PHE A 51 11.00 13.25 8.18
C PHE A 51 11.99 14.35 7.78
N ASN A 52 11.84 15.57 8.31
CA ASN A 52 12.78 16.66 8.02
C ASN A 52 14.18 16.36 8.59
N ILE A 53 14.26 15.82 9.81
CA ILE A 53 15.53 15.38 10.42
C ILE A 53 16.17 14.26 9.58
N LYS A 54 15.37 13.29 9.14
CA LYS A 54 15.80 12.20 8.27
C LYS A 54 16.45 12.73 6.99
N ILE A 55 15.76 13.62 6.27
CA ILE A 55 16.27 14.23 5.02
C ILE A 55 17.59 14.97 5.28
N PHE A 56 17.67 15.72 6.39
CA PHE A 56 18.89 16.41 6.77
C PHE A 56 20.06 15.43 7.01
N LEU A 57 19.83 14.36 7.76
CA LEU A 57 20.84 13.35 8.06
C LEU A 57 21.30 12.60 6.80
N ASP A 58 20.38 12.25 5.89
CA ASP A 58 20.73 11.61 4.62
C ASP A 58 21.62 12.53 3.77
N ARG A 59 21.25 13.83 3.64
CA ARG A 59 22.05 14.83 2.91
C ARG A 59 23.41 15.11 3.54
N TRP A 60 23.52 14.97 4.86
CA TRP A 60 24.80 15.10 5.56
C TRP A 60 25.65 13.85 5.34
N ALA A 61 25.06 12.66 5.43
CA ALA A 61 25.75 11.38 5.24
C ALA A 61 26.33 11.25 3.82
N THR A 62 25.66 11.77 2.78
CA THR A 62 26.19 11.76 1.41
C THR A 62 27.49 12.56 1.25
N LYS A 63 27.84 13.43 2.20
CA LYS A 63 29.11 14.18 2.21
C LYS A 63 30.28 13.38 2.80
N ILE A 64 30.01 12.22 3.40
CA ILE A 64 31.01 11.37 4.06
C ILE A 64 31.15 10.10 3.23
N GLY A 65 32.27 9.95 2.52
CA GLY A 65 32.42 8.94 1.46
C GLY A 65 32.35 7.47 1.90
N PHE A 66 32.39 7.17 3.20
CA PHE A 66 32.25 5.79 3.71
C PHE A 66 30.85 5.46 4.25
N LEU A 67 29.95 6.44 4.37
CA LEU A 67 28.59 6.18 4.82
C LEU A 67 27.70 5.72 3.64
N PRO A 68 26.80 4.75 3.87
CA PRO A 68 25.92 4.26 2.82
C PRO A 68 24.92 5.34 2.38
N THR A 69 24.45 5.22 1.14
CA THR A 69 23.22 5.87 0.69
C THR A 69 22.05 5.45 1.60
N ASN A 70 21.10 6.36 1.81
CA ASN A 70 19.96 6.18 2.73
C ASN A 70 20.37 5.77 4.15
N PHE A 71 21.47 6.35 4.65
CA PHE A 71 22.03 6.04 5.97
C PHE A 71 20.99 6.12 7.09
N SER A 72 20.12 7.14 7.08
CA SER A 72 19.14 7.33 8.14
C SER A 72 18.15 6.18 8.22
N ASP A 73 17.65 5.66 7.09
CA ASP A 73 16.73 4.51 7.07
C ASP A 73 17.40 3.26 7.63
N LYS A 74 18.62 2.97 7.18
CA LYS A 74 19.38 1.80 7.64
C LYS A 74 19.73 1.90 9.13
N PHE A 75 20.07 3.10 9.61
CA PHE A 75 20.37 3.35 11.01
C PHE A 75 19.13 3.25 11.90
N MET A 76 18.03 3.92 11.52
CA MET A 76 16.75 3.84 12.23
C MET A 76 16.20 2.42 12.23
N GLN A 77 16.39 1.67 11.15
CA GLN A 77 16.01 0.26 11.09
C GLN A 77 16.76 -0.58 12.14
N LYS A 78 18.06 -0.34 12.35
CA LYS A 78 18.83 -1.01 13.41
C LYS A 78 18.34 -0.63 14.80
N ILE A 79 18.04 0.65 15.04
CA ILE A 79 17.47 1.11 16.33
C ILE A 79 16.13 0.40 16.59
N SER A 80 15.29 0.26 15.56
CA SER A 80 13.95 -0.32 15.70
C SER A 80 13.97 -1.78 16.23
N TRP A 81 15.08 -2.49 16.08
CA TRP A 81 15.22 -3.87 16.58
C TRP A 81 15.10 -3.94 18.10
N PHE A 82 15.52 -2.89 18.82
CA PHE A 82 15.45 -2.82 20.29
C PHE A 82 14.08 -2.38 20.82
N LEU A 83 13.19 -1.89 19.96
CA LEU A 83 11.85 -1.48 20.38
C LEU A 83 10.99 -2.71 20.71
N PRO A 84 9.98 -2.61 21.60
CA PRO A 84 9.07 -3.73 21.83
C PRO A 84 8.15 -3.96 20.62
N ASN A 85 7.54 -5.16 20.54
CA ASN A 85 6.50 -5.41 19.55
C ASN A 85 5.32 -4.44 19.78
N GLN A 86 4.85 -3.84 18.71
CA GLN A 86 3.81 -2.81 18.75
C GLN A 86 2.42 -3.38 18.46
N ILE A 87 2.33 -4.66 18.07
CA ILE A 87 1.08 -5.27 17.64
C ILE A 87 0.52 -6.20 18.75
N PRO A 88 -0.78 -6.09 19.12
CA PRO A 88 -1.43 -6.98 20.06
C PRO A 88 -1.34 -8.47 19.68
N SER A 89 -1.25 -9.35 20.67
CA SER A 89 -1.06 -10.78 20.48
C SER A 89 -2.21 -11.46 19.71
N ARG A 90 -3.46 -11.00 19.87
CA ARG A 90 -4.61 -11.52 19.11
C ARG A 90 -4.48 -11.24 17.61
N LEU A 91 -3.96 -10.07 17.22
CA LEU A 91 -3.69 -9.76 15.81
C LEU A 91 -2.53 -10.59 15.25
N GLU A 92 -1.49 -10.84 16.07
CA GLU A 92 -0.37 -11.71 15.69
C GLU A 92 -0.85 -13.14 15.42
N LYS A 93 -1.66 -13.69 16.33
CA LYS A 93 -2.27 -15.01 16.15
C LYS A 93 -3.15 -15.04 14.89
N TYR A 94 -3.99 -14.02 14.71
CA TYR A 94 -4.84 -13.92 13.52
C TYR A 94 -4.01 -13.91 12.22
N ARG A 95 -2.84 -13.24 12.22
CA ARG A 95 -1.89 -13.25 11.11
C ARG A 95 -1.21 -14.60 10.87
N GLU A 96 -0.97 -15.37 11.92
CA GLU A 96 -0.46 -16.74 11.80
C GLU A 96 -1.52 -17.66 11.17
N ASP A 97 -2.76 -17.53 11.61
CA ASP A 97 -3.87 -18.38 11.19
C ASP A 97 -4.34 -18.07 9.74
N TYR A 98 -4.30 -16.80 9.31
CA TYR A 98 -4.86 -16.37 8.01
C TYR A 98 -3.86 -15.61 7.13
N GLU A 99 -3.99 -15.74 5.81
CA GLU A 99 -3.12 -15.05 4.85
C GLU A 99 -3.71 -13.69 4.41
N HIS A 100 -5.03 -13.62 4.30
CA HIS A 100 -5.77 -12.45 3.87
C HIS A 100 -6.45 -11.80 5.07
N HIS A 101 -6.11 -10.55 5.36
CA HIS A 101 -6.75 -9.79 6.44
C HIS A 101 -7.60 -8.68 5.85
N TRP A 102 -8.76 -8.47 6.47
CA TRP A 102 -9.68 -7.40 6.12
C TRP A 102 -10.11 -6.69 7.39
N ILE A 103 -9.71 -5.42 7.51
CA ILE A 103 -10.10 -4.54 8.61
C ILE A 103 -11.42 -3.90 8.20
N LEU A 104 -12.52 -4.42 8.74
CA LEU A 104 -13.87 -3.92 8.50
C LEU A 104 -14.27 -2.97 9.63
N GLU A 105 -14.55 -1.72 9.29
CA GLU A 105 -15.00 -0.72 10.25
C GLU A 105 -16.47 -0.39 9.99
N MET A 106 -17.29 -0.58 11.01
CA MET A 106 -18.73 -0.31 11.00
C MET A 106 -19.06 0.74 12.06
N SER A 107 -20.19 1.43 11.88
CA SER A 107 -20.72 2.39 12.85
C SER A 107 -22.19 2.11 13.13
N ASP A 108 -22.65 2.58 14.29
CA ASP A 108 -24.05 2.52 14.72
C ASP A 108 -24.67 1.11 14.56
N GLU A 109 -25.87 1.02 14.00
CA GLU A 109 -26.59 -0.23 13.74
C GLU A 109 -25.83 -1.21 12.83
N GLY A 110 -24.87 -0.70 12.04
CA GLY A 110 -24.05 -1.52 11.14
C GLY A 110 -23.09 -2.44 11.88
N ILE A 111 -22.77 -2.14 13.15
CA ILE A 111 -21.94 -3.01 14.00
C ILE A 111 -22.64 -4.34 14.25
N ASP A 112 -23.91 -4.29 14.65
CA ASP A 112 -24.70 -5.49 14.94
C ASP A 112 -25.02 -6.27 13.65
N GLU A 113 -25.37 -5.55 12.57
CA GLU A 113 -25.60 -6.14 11.25
C GLU A 113 -24.37 -6.92 10.75
N ALA A 114 -23.17 -6.33 10.84
CA ALA A 114 -21.93 -7.01 10.45
C ALA A 114 -21.61 -8.21 11.34
N ARG A 115 -21.79 -8.09 12.66
CA ARG A 115 -21.55 -9.19 13.61
C ARG A 115 -22.41 -10.40 13.25
N ASP A 116 -23.72 -10.22 13.12
CA ASP A 116 -24.65 -11.31 12.85
C ASP A 116 -24.38 -11.97 11.49
N TYR A 117 -24.05 -11.15 10.49
CA TYR A 117 -23.61 -11.64 9.18
C TYR A 117 -22.34 -12.49 9.28
N LEU A 118 -21.28 -11.98 9.91
CA LEU A 118 -19.98 -12.67 9.98
C LEU A 118 -20.06 -13.97 10.80
N ILE A 119 -20.82 -13.98 11.91
CA ILE A 119 -21.12 -15.20 12.67
C ILE A 119 -21.78 -16.25 11.79
N SER A 120 -22.74 -15.84 10.96
CA SER A 120 -23.46 -16.76 10.08
C SER A 120 -22.61 -17.21 8.89
N PHE A 121 -21.81 -16.29 8.33
CA PHE A 121 -20.96 -16.53 7.17
C PHE A 121 -19.88 -17.56 7.48
N PHE A 122 -19.12 -17.38 8.56
CA PHE A 122 -18.00 -18.26 8.93
C PHE A 122 -18.41 -19.61 9.54
N LYS A 123 -19.71 -19.89 9.70
CA LYS A 123 -20.18 -21.27 9.97
C LYS A 123 -19.97 -22.21 8.79
N ASN A 124 -20.00 -21.66 7.57
CA ASN A 124 -20.00 -22.44 6.33
C ASN A 124 -18.83 -22.07 5.38
N HIS A 125 -17.95 -21.15 5.80
CA HIS A 125 -16.82 -20.68 4.99
C HIS A 125 -15.55 -20.67 5.82
N ASP A 126 -14.42 -20.99 5.19
CA ASP A 126 -13.11 -20.91 5.83
C ASP A 126 -12.77 -19.48 6.23
N GLY A 127 -12.17 -19.35 7.41
CA GLY A 127 -11.80 -18.06 7.99
C GLY A 127 -12.36 -17.89 9.40
N ALA A 128 -12.18 -16.70 9.94
CA ALA A 128 -12.83 -16.24 11.15
C ALA A 128 -12.91 -14.71 11.11
N PHE A 129 -13.44 -14.13 12.17
CA PHE A 129 -13.28 -12.72 12.46
C PHE A 129 -13.03 -12.56 13.96
N ILE A 130 -12.48 -11.41 14.34
CA ILE A 130 -12.41 -10.99 15.72
C ILE A 130 -13.04 -9.61 15.84
N GLU A 131 -13.78 -9.38 16.92
CA GLU A 131 -14.13 -8.02 17.30
C GLU A 131 -12.95 -7.41 18.04
N CYS A 132 -12.45 -6.32 17.46
CA CYS A 132 -11.34 -5.56 18.01
C CYS A 132 -11.83 -4.71 19.18
N SER A 133 -11.05 -4.71 20.27
CA SER A 133 -11.04 -3.56 21.17
C SER A 133 -10.57 -2.30 20.43
N GLU A 134 -10.83 -1.12 20.97
CA GLU A 134 -10.35 0.17 20.43
C GLU A 134 -8.84 0.11 20.12
N LYS A 135 -8.04 -0.37 21.07
CA LYS A 135 -6.59 -0.53 20.90
C LYS A 135 -6.21 -1.51 19.77
N GLU A 136 -6.95 -2.60 19.58
CA GLU A 136 -6.69 -3.52 18.47
C GLU A 136 -7.07 -2.90 17.13
N GLY A 137 -8.19 -2.18 17.07
CA GLY A 137 -8.63 -1.45 15.89
C GLY A 137 -7.60 -0.41 15.45
N ASP A 138 -7.17 0.45 16.38
CA ASP A 138 -6.14 1.48 16.13
C ASP A 138 -4.84 0.87 15.63
N ARG A 139 -4.41 -0.26 16.21
CA ARG A 139 -3.15 -0.92 15.83
C ARG A 139 -3.24 -1.61 14.48
N ALA A 140 -4.37 -2.25 14.17
CA ALA A 140 -4.61 -2.83 12.86
C ALA A 140 -4.62 -1.74 11.77
N MET A 141 -5.32 -0.64 12.04
CA MET A 141 -5.43 0.46 11.09
C MET A 141 -4.10 1.20 10.90
N LEU A 142 -3.36 1.45 11.98
CA LEU A 142 -2.01 2.02 11.90
C LEU A 142 -1.05 1.11 11.12
N LEU A 143 -1.18 -0.22 11.26
CA LEU A 143 -0.43 -1.17 10.46
C LEU A 143 -0.73 -1.02 8.97
N ARG A 144 -2.01 -0.94 8.60
CA ARG A 144 -2.44 -0.68 7.22
C ARG A 144 -1.88 0.64 6.67
N PHE A 145 -1.87 1.71 7.47
CA PHE A 145 -1.39 3.02 7.04
C PHE A 145 0.13 3.09 6.85
N LEU A 146 0.90 2.35 7.66
CA LEU A 146 2.37 2.37 7.58
C LEU A 146 2.94 1.48 6.45
N ALA A 147 2.09 0.72 5.75
CA ALA A 147 2.49 -0.27 4.76
C ALA A 147 3.42 0.28 3.67
N ALA A 148 3.03 1.36 2.99
CA ALA A 148 3.80 1.93 1.88
C ALA A 148 5.21 2.35 2.32
N GLY A 149 5.32 3.04 3.46
CA GLY A 149 6.60 3.46 4.03
C GLY A 149 7.48 2.28 4.45
N ALA A 150 6.88 1.26 5.07
CA ALA A 150 7.61 0.08 5.50
C ALA A 150 8.12 -0.77 4.32
N ILE A 151 7.33 -0.90 3.25
CA ILE A 151 7.75 -1.59 2.00
C ILE A 151 8.91 -0.84 1.36
N SER A 152 8.84 0.50 1.26
CA SER A 152 9.94 1.31 0.75
C SER A 152 11.21 1.14 1.59
N ARG A 153 11.08 1.12 2.92
CA ARG A 153 12.24 0.92 3.81
C ARG A 153 12.81 -0.49 3.69
N TYR A 154 11.96 -1.51 3.57
CA TYR A 154 12.39 -2.89 3.30
C TYR A 154 13.26 -2.95 2.04
N HIS A 155 12.80 -2.33 0.95
CA HIS A 155 13.53 -2.27 -0.31
C HIS A 155 14.90 -1.59 -0.16
N ILE A 156 14.97 -0.47 0.55
CA ILE A 156 16.23 0.25 0.85
C ILE A 156 17.18 -0.58 1.72
N CYS A 157 16.67 -1.20 2.78
CA CYS A 157 17.50 -1.91 3.75
C CYS A 157 18.06 -3.23 3.19
N GLU A 158 17.40 -3.82 2.19
CA GLU A 158 17.80 -5.07 1.55
C GLU A 158 18.24 -4.84 0.08
N GLU A 159 18.60 -3.62 -0.30
CA GLU A 159 18.97 -3.24 -1.68
C GLU A 159 20.12 -4.09 -2.27
N GLU A 160 20.98 -4.65 -1.41
CA GLU A 160 22.05 -5.56 -1.83
C GLU A 160 21.55 -6.93 -2.32
N LYS A 161 20.31 -7.30 -2.00
CA LYS A 161 19.69 -8.58 -2.38
C LYS A 161 18.56 -8.40 -3.39
N LEU A 162 17.94 -7.23 -3.39
CA LEU A 162 16.73 -6.95 -4.16
C LEU A 162 17.03 -6.21 -5.47
N GLY A 163 16.23 -6.49 -6.49
CA GLY A 163 16.21 -5.73 -7.74
C GLY A 163 15.28 -4.51 -7.64
N ALA A 164 14.78 -4.07 -8.79
CA ALA A 164 13.87 -2.93 -8.87
C ALA A 164 12.50 -3.25 -8.21
N MET A 165 11.85 -2.21 -7.68
CA MET A 165 10.48 -2.27 -7.18
C MET A 165 9.52 -1.66 -8.20
N ILE A 166 8.43 -2.37 -8.50
CA ILE A 166 7.30 -1.85 -9.27
C ILE A 166 6.18 -1.54 -8.28
N SER A 167 5.52 -0.39 -8.46
CA SER A 167 4.32 0.00 -7.72
C SER A 167 3.17 0.19 -8.68
N ILE A 168 2.06 -0.51 -8.46
CA ILE A 168 0.83 -0.42 -9.23
C ILE A 168 -0.28 0.08 -8.30
N ASP A 169 -1.00 1.10 -8.75
CA ASP A 169 -2.18 1.64 -8.09
C ASP A 169 -3.38 1.43 -9.00
N VAL A 170 -4.27 0.48 -8.66
CA VAL A 170 -5.27 -0.03 -9.59
C VAL A 170 -6.67 -0.04 -8.99
N ALA A 171 -7.64 0.40 -9.78
CA ALA A 171 -9.07 0.26 -9.52
C ALA A 171 -9.61 -0.88 -10.39
N LEU A 172 -9.95 -1.99 -9.76
CA LEU A 172 -10.56 -3.14 -10.43
C LEU A 172 -12.04 -2.86 -10.72
N ARG A 173 -12.60 -3.55 -11.72
CA ARG A 173 -14.04 -3.51 -11.97
C ARG A 173 -14.81 -3.91 -10.71
N ARG A 174 -15.95 -3.28 -10.48
CA ARG A 174 -16.82 -3.55 -9.32
C ARG A 174 -17.28 -5.01 -9.22
N ASN A 175 -17.36 -5.72 -10.35
CA ASN A 175 -17.78 -7.11 -10.47
C ASN A 175 -16.61 -8.10 -10.68
N GLU A 176 -15.36 -7.66 -10.54
CA GLU A 176 -14.18 -8.52 -10.66
C GLU A 176 -14.14 -9.60 -9.55
N TRP A 177 -13.75 -10.82 -9.91
CA TRP A 177 -13.62 -11.93 -8.95
C TRP A 177 -12.17 -12.31 -8.70
N GLU A 178 -11.31 -12.21 -9.72
CA GLU A 178 -9.92 -12.64 -9.66
C GLU A 178 -9.00 -11.49 -9.21
N TRP A 179 -9.31 -10.87 -8.08
CA TRP A 179 -8.73 -9.57 -7.70
C TRP A 179 -7.26 -9.64 -7.21
N PHE A 180 -6.79 -10.81 -6.78
CA PHE A 180 -5.48 -10.95 -6.13
C PHE A 180 -4.36 -11.36 -7.09
N LYS A 181 -4.56 -12.43 -7.88
CA LYS A 181 -3.51 -13.07 -8.67
C LYS A 181 -3.36 -12.48 -10.09
N ASN A 182 -2.14 -12.43 -10.61
CA ASN A 182 -1.84 -12.12 -12.02
C ASN A 182 -0.79 -13.10 -12.59
N SER A 183 -0.42 -12.94 -13.87
CA SER A 183 0.47 -13.88 -14.54
C SER A 183 1.93 -13.86 -14.06
N ILE A 184 2.38 -12.77 -13.44
CA ILE A 184 3.77 -12.60 -13.03
C ILE A 184 4.03 -13.04 -11.59
N ASP A 185 2.98 -13.32 -10.82
CA ASP A 185 3.11 -13.68 -9.40
C ASP A 185 3.93 -14.95 -9.17
N ASP A 186 3.82 -15.94 -10.05
CA ASP A 186 4.56 -17.21 -9.96
C ASP A 186 5.89 -17.18 -10.74
N ASN A 187 6.25 -16.03 -11.33
CA ASN A 187 7.45 -15.90 -12.12
C ASN A 187 8.68 -15.76 -11.21
N SER A 188 9.76 -16.49 -11.51
CA SER A 188 11.01 -16.43 -10.74
C SER A 188 11.67 -15.05 -10.73
N SER A 189 11.25 -14.14 -11.60
CA SER A 189 11.65 -12.74 -11.60
C SER A 189 11.05 -11.91 -10.46
N VAL A 190 9.98 -12.37 -9.81
CA VAL A 190 9.35 -11.71 -8.65
C VAL A 190 9.87 -12.34 -7.37
N VAL A 191 10.59 -11.55 -6.57
CA VAL A 191 11.14 -11.96 -5.27
C VAL A 191 10.10 -11.80 -4.16
N ASP A 192 9.29 -10.74 -4.25
CA ASP A 192 8.27 -10.44 -3.25
C ASP A 192 7.10 -9.70 -3.87
N LYS A 193 5.90 -9.96 -3.32
CA LYS A 193 4.66 -9.27 -3.66
C LYS A 193 4.01 -8.71 -2.40
N PHE A 194 3.57 -7.47 -2.50
CA PHE A 194 2.82 -6.77 -1.47
C PHE A 194 1.49 -6.33 -2.05
N CYS A 195 0.38 -6.71 -1.40
CA CYS A 195 -0.96 -6.31 -1.82
C CYS A 195 -1.78 -5.84 -0.61
N TYR A 196 -2.28 -4.64 -0.69
CA TYR A 196 -3.10 -3.97 0.34
C TYR A 196 -3.93 -2.88 -0.32
N GLY A 197 -4.99 -2.40 0.31
CA GLY A 197 -5.82 -1.35 -0.32
C GLY A 197 -7.23 -1.21 0.26
N HIS A 198 -8.05 -0.43 -0.42
CA HIS A 198 -9.44 -0.13 -0.06
C HIS A 198 -10.38 -1.15 -0.73
N PHE A 199 -10.70 -2.22 -0.02
CA PHE A 199 -11.30 -3.41 -0.62
C PHE A 199 -12.73 -3.18 -1.12
N PHE A 200 -13.56 -2.42 -0.39
CA PHE A 200 -14.91 -2.07 -0.85
C PHE A 200 -14.87 -1.30 -2.18
N CYS A 201 -13.96 -0.34 -2.32
CA CYS A 201 -13.75 0.43 -3.55
C CYS A 201 -13.11 -0.39 -4.67
N HIS A 202 -12.60 -1.59 -4.36
CA HIS A 202 -11.80 -2.41 -5.29
C HIS A 202 -10.54 -1.68 -5.79
N VAL A 203 -9.99 -0.82 -4.93
CA VAL A 203 -8.72 -0.12 -5.15
C VAL A 203 -7.62 -0.87 -4.41
N LEU A 204 -6.59 -1.29 -5.13
CA LEU A 204 -5.48 -2.06 -4.60
C LEU A 204 -4.14 -1.42 -4.95
N HIS A 205 -3.26 -1.39 -3.97
CA HIS A 205 -1.84 -1.13 -4.17
C HIS A 205 -1.12 -2.47 -4.26
N GLN A 206 -0.46 -2.70 -5.39
CA GLN A 206 0.34 -3.89 -5.63
C GLN A 206 1.79 -3.47 -5.85
N ASN A 207 2.67 -3.84 -4.92
CA ASN A 207 4.11 -3.64 -5.08
C ASN A 207 4.80 -4.97 -5.35
N TYR A 208 5.68 -4.98 -6.35
CA TYR A 208 6.47 -6.15 -6.75
C TYR A 208 7.94 -5.83 -6.59
N ILE A 209 8.67 -6.66 -5.87
CA ILE A 209 10.13 -6.60 -5.80
C ILE A 209 10.68 -7.63 -6.77
N LEU A 210 11.50 -7.19 -7.71
CA LEU A 210 12.07 -8.06 -8.72
C LEU A 210 13.43 -8.61 -8.29
N ALA A 211 13.87 -9.68 -8.95
CA ALA A 211 15.24 -10.15 -8.87
C ALA A 211 16.21 -9.11 -9.50
N LYS A 212 17.48 -9.13 -9.07
CA LYS A 212 18.50 -8.21 -9.61
C LYS A 212 18.67 -8.39 -11.12
N GLY A 213 18.77 -7.27 -11.84
CA GLY A 213 18.97 -7.24 -13.29
C GLY A 213 17.70 -7.47 -14.13
N VAL A 214 16.55 -7.77 -13.52
CA VAL A 214 15.27 -7.88 -14.26
C VAL A 214 14.83 -6.50 -14.75
N ASP A 215 14.38 -6.42 -16.00
CA ASP A 215 13.82 -5.21 -16.58
C ASP A 215 12.43 -4.90 -16.00
N ALA A 216 12.40 -3.99 -15.03
CA ALA A 216 11.17 -3.55 -14.40
C ALA A 216 10.18 -2.88 -15.36
N ARG A 217 10.65 -2.25 -16.44
CA ARG A 217 9.74 -1.61 -17.41
C ARG A 217 8.99 -2.66 -18.21
N ALA A 218 9.70 -3.71 -18.64
CA ALA A 218 9.09 -4.83 -19.35
C ALA A 218 8.05 -5.55 -18.47
N VAL A 219 8.40 -5.85 -17.21
CA VAL A 219 7.46 -6.50 -16.27
C VAL A 219 6.27 -5.59 -15.94
N LYS A 220 6.51 -4.30 -15.65
CA LYS A 220 5.43 -3.33 -15.40
C LYS A 220 4.47 -3.28 -16.59
N LYS A 221 4.98 -3.28 -17.82
CA LYS A 221 4.14 -3.29 -19.03
C LYS A 221 3.23 -4.52 -19.08
N VAL A 222 3.74 -5.72 -18.81
CA VAL A 222 2.93 -6.95 -18.79
C VAL A 222 1.78 -6.85 -17.79
N ILE A 223 2.07 -6.41 -16.55
CA ILE A 223 1.05 -6.22 -15.51
C ILE A 223 -0.02 -5.23 -15.96
N LEU A 224 0.40 -4.08 -16.49
CA LEU A 224 -0.49 -3.02 -16.93
C LEU A 224 -1.36 -3.42 -18.13
N ASP A 225 -0.81 -4.18 -19.08
CA ASP A 225 -1.56 -4.70 -20.23
C ASP A 225 -2.65 -5.69 -19.80
N GLU A 226 -2.36 -6.56 -18.83
CA GLU A 226 -3.35 -7.49 -18.25
C GLU A 226 -4.47 -6.77 -17.52
N LEU A 227 -4.12 -5.74 -16.75
CA LEU A 227 -5.11 -4.91 -16.05
C LEU A 227 -6.02 -4.19 -17.04
N ILE A 228 -5.48 -3.61 -18.12
CA ILE A 228 -6.28 -3.02 -19.20
C ILE A 228 -7.20 -4.08 -19.83
N ALA A 229 -6.66 -5.25 -20.18
CA ALA A 229 -7.44 -6.31 -20.82
C ALA A 229 -8.61 -6.78 -19.96
N ARG A 230 -8.48 -6.65 -18.64
CA ARG A 230 -9.52 -6.96 -17.65
C ARG A 230 -10.45 -5.78 -17.34
N GLY A 231 -10.25 -4.63 -17.98
CA GLY A 231 -11.05 -3.41 -17.78
C GLY A 231 -10.83 -2.75 -16.42
N ALA A 232 -9.65 -2.94 -15.81
CA ALA A 232 -9.23 -2.18 -14.65
C ALA A 232 -8.70 -0.80 -15.09
N GLU A 233 -8.82 0.18 -14.20
CA GLU A 233 -8.31 1.53 -14.40
C GLU A 233 -7.08 1.77 -13.51
N TYR A 234 -6.11 2.52 -14.02
CA TYR A 234 -4.97 2.99 -13.24
C TYR A 234 -4.47 4.33 -13.80
N PRO A 235 -3.86 5.19 -12.96
CA PRO A 235 -3.80 5.10 -11.51
C PRO A 235 -5.18 5.33 -10.86
N ALA A 236 -5.42 4.73 -9.69
CA ALA A 236 -6.72 4.78 -9.02
C ALA A 236 -6.90 6.03 -8.16
N GLU A 237 -5.94 6.30 -7.28
CA GLU A 237 -5.99 7.40 -6.30
C GLU A 237 -4.71 8.24 -6.26
N HIS A 238 -3.57 7.68 -6.68
CA HIS A 238 -2.27 8.35 -6.58
C HIS A 238 -1.98 9.33 -7.73
N ASN A 239 -2.89 9.48 -8.69
CA ASN A 239 -2.74 10.28 -9.90
C ASN A 239 -1.55 9.83 -10.78
N VAL A 240 -1.39 10.41 -11.98
CA VAL A 240 -0.44 9.91 -12.99
C VAL A 240 1.02 10.23 -12.67
N GLY A 241 1.27 11.32 -11.93
CA GLY A 241 2.62 11.79 -11.63
C GLY A 241 3.49 11.83 -12.88
N HIS A 242 4.70 11.26 -12.83
CA HIS A 242 5.50 10.97 -14.04
C HIS A 242 5.60 9.46 -14.32
N GLU A 243 4.87 8.65 -13.55
CA GLU A 243 4.94 7.19 -13.55
C GLU A 243 3.98 6.53 -14.54
N TYR A 244 2.91 7.24 -14.87
CA TYR A 244 1.86 6.80 -15.79
C TYR A 244 1.65 7.83 -16.89
N ARG A 245 1.24 7.34 -18.06
CA ARG A 245 0.76 8.20 -19.14
C ARG A 245 -0.63 8.73 -18.79
N ALA A 246 -0.85 10.03 -18.94
CA ALA A 246 -2.19 10.60 -18.85
C ALA A 246 -3.05 10.16 -20.04
N GLY A 247 -4.27 9.71 -19.76
CA GLY A 247 -5.28 9.49 -20.80
C GLY A 247 -5.69 10.81 -21.46
N ASP A 248 -6.27 10.73 -22.66
CA ASP A 248 -6.52 11.91 -23.51
C ASP A 248 -7.45 12.94 -22.87
N THR A 249 -8.42 12.51 -22.06
CA THR A 249 -9.30 13.42 -21.30
C THR A 249 -8.52 14.20 -20.26
N LEU A 250 -7.63 13.53 -19.51
CA LEU A 250 -6.84 14.16 -18.47
C LEU A 250 -5.77 15.08 -19.05
N HIS A 251 -5.12 14.68 -20.16
CA HIS A 251 -4.21 15.55 -20.89
C HIS A 251 -4.94 16.83 -21.36
N ARG A 252 -6.09 16.70 -22.03
CA ARG A 252 -6.88 17.87 -22.46
C ARG A 252 -7.25 18.78 -21.30
N HIS A 253 -7.60 18.21 -20.16
CA HIS A 253 -7.88 18.98 -18.94
C HIS A 253 -6.65 19.75 -18.43
N TYR A 254 -5.46 19.14 -18.46
CA TYR A 254 -4.22 19.85 -18.10
C TYR A 254 -3.91 21.00 -19.07
N LEU A 255 -4.09 20.76 -20.37
CA LEU A 255 -3.87 21.78 -21.41
C LEU A 255 -4.81 22.97 -21.27
N ASP A 256 -6.08 22.73 -20.94
CA ASP A 256 -7.09 23.78 -20.72
C ASP A 256 -6.78 24.67 -19.51
N LEU A 257 -6.30 24.07 -18.42
CA LEU A 257 -5.96 24.79 -17.19
C LEU A 257 -4.60 25.50 -17.25
N ASP A 258 -3.61 24.93 -17.95
CA ASP A 258 -2.28 25.50 -18.09
C ASP A 258 -1.82 25.48 -19.55
N PRO A 259 -2.37 26.33 -20.42
CA PRO A 259 -1.97 26.39 -21.83
C PRO A 259 -0.49 26.74 -22.03
N THR A 260 0.18 27.27 -21.01
CA THR A 260 1.60 27.64 -21.07
C THR A 260 2.56 26.53 -20.63
N ASN A 261 2.05 25.46 -20.03
CA ASN A 261 2.83 24.38 -19.41
C ASN A 261 3.89 24.91 -18.43
N THR A 262 3.49 25.77 -17.49
CA THR A 262 4.34 26.37 -16.46
C THR A 262 4.24 25.64 -15.12
N PHE A 263 3.08 25.07 -14.80
CA PHE A 263 2.79 24.43 -13.52
C PHE A 263 2.95 22.91 -13.62
N ASN A 264 4.03 22.42 -13.01
CA ASN A 264 4.40 20.98 -12.99
C ASN A 264 4.53 20.31 -14.38
N PRO A 265 5.44 20.81 -15.26
CA PRO A 265 5.54 20.32 -16.64
C PRO A 265 5.90 18.84 -16.76
N GLY A 266 5.33 18.16 -17.75
CA GLY A 266 5.57 16.74 -18.05
C GLY A 266 4.83 15.74 -17.16
N ILE A 267 3.88 16.20 -16.35
CA ILE A 267 2.95 15.33 -15.62
C ILE A 267 2.18 14.44 -16.60
N GLY A 268 1.97 13.17 -16.26
CA GLY A 268 1.32 12.21 -17.15
C GLY A 268 2.16 11.80 -18.35
N GLN A 269 3.50 11.90 -18.26
CA GLN A 269 4.42 11.68 -19.38
C GLN A 269 4.13 12.58 -20.60
N THR A 270 3.60 13.79 -20.35
CA THR A 270 3.38 14.83 -21.36
C THR A 270 4.65 15.62 -21.64
N SER A 271 4.57 16.65 -22.49
CA SER A 271 5.70 17.52 -22.81
C SER A 271 6.21 18.26 -21.56
N LYS A 272 7.54 18.41 -21.44
CA LYS A 272 8.19 19.27 -20.43
C LYS A 272 8.46 20.68 -20.95
N ASN A 273 8.16 20.95 -22.22
CA ASN A 273 8.45 22.22 -22.87
C ASN A 273 7.30 23.20 -22.67
N LYS A 274 7.63 24.49 -22.66
CA LYS A 274 6.66 25.58 -22.60
C LYS A 274 5.68 25.47 -23.77
N ASN A 275 4.40 25.80 -23.54
CA ASN A 275 3.33 25.71 -24.52
C ASN A 275 3.14 24.29 -25.12
N TRP A 276 3.49 23.24 -24.37
CA TRP A 276 3.25 21.83 -24.69
C TRP A 276 4.01 21.26 -25.91
N GLY A 277 5.02 21.97 -26.42
CA GLY A 277 5.85 21.54 -27.55
C GLY A 277 7.09 22.41 -27.72
#